data_AF-A0A0F8ZVQ9-F1
#
_entry.id   AF-A0A0F8ZVQ9-F1
#
_cell.length_a   1.000
_cell.length_b   1.000
_cell.length_c   1.000
_cell.angle_alpha   90.00
_cell.angle_beta   90.00
_cell.angle_gamma   90.00
#
_symmetry.space_group_name_H-M   'P 1'
#
loop_
_entity.id
_entity.type
_entity.pdbx_description
1 polymer ?
#
loop_
_entity_poly.entity_id
_entity_poly.type
_entity_poly.pdbx_seq_one_letter_code
_entity_poly.pdbx_strand_id
1 'polypeptide(L)'
;RFACAVGPAAGGGVVAAAALWLGQGPAGWVVCSVAGAVAGVLFVWAGVRNRQVTREAAALAWLILAVAAVALACGLALAQALFALTVVAVVSVLMGGASARRQAPDALDSLVRALAVIATAGVVVVGPLTGLGAVVAGVCLLAVAAAYWIGWLTSRAAGFAHAGNGLFALGALLVVFGVLGSVEARVAAGAGVVVGLLALASAMRRRFPDVSHGAVLTGHLTGIVLACAALVQAWPQNTWYLPLAAAPLVLCYLLMPRLRGVGGFRLGALLWLSFAALTALAGGAQTPYQQQASLSAALALVWLAAGFVLRRRAARWSMPLYVAAATLAVFCGVISLFSPDAGGAWQVFLINGIVFACLFLVFRQDVFAYLLTLSLTLTGH
;
A
#
# COMPACT_ATOMS: atom_id res chain seq x y z
N ARG A 1 -17.19 38.37 -5.13
CA ARG A 1 -16.06 38.99 -5.85
C ARG A 1 -15.05 39.61 -4.87
N PHE A 2 -15.38 40.65 -4.09
CA PHE A 2 -14.44 41.27 -3.13
C PHE A 2 -13.90 40.29 -2.07
N ALA A 3 -14.76 39.46 -1.48
CA ALA A 3 -14.35 38.50 -0.47
C ALA A 3 -13.58 37.27 -1.04
N CYS A 4 -13.67 37.00 -2.34
CA CYS A 4 -12.82 36.00 -2.99
C CYS A 4 -11.37 36.51 -3.13
N ALA A 5 -11.13 37.83 -3.10
CA ALA A 5 -9.80 38.43 -3.10
C ALA A 5 -9.12 38.40 -1.72
N VAL A 6 -9.89 38.26 -0.64
CA VAL A 6 -9.37 38.19 0.73
C VAL A 6 -8.52 36.93 0.95
N GLY A 7 -8.90 35.80 0.33
CA GLY A 7 -8.12 34.55 0.41
C GLY A 7 -6.71 34.70 -0.16
N PRO A 8 -6.57 35.10 -1.43
CA PRO A 8 -5.28 35.40 -2.06
C PRO A 8 -4.50 36.51 -1.36
N ALA A 9 -5.15 37.55 -0.85
CA ALA A 9 -4.47 38.62 -0.12
C ALA A 9 -3.92 38.12 1.23
N ALA A 10 -4.69 37.34 1.98
CA ALA A 10 -4.25 36.76 3.26
C ALA A 10 -3.16 35.70 3.06
N GLY A 11 -3.34 34.81 2.08
CA GLY A 11 -2.36 33.79 1.71
C GLY A 11 -1.06 34.42 1.22
N GLY A 12 -1.15 35.36 0.28
CA GLY A 12 -0.01 36.12 -0.23
C GLY A 12 0.69 36.96 0.85
N GLY A 13 -0.05 37.55 1.78
CA GLY A 13 0.49 38.28 2.91
C GLY A 13 1.32 37.39 3.85
N VAL A 14 0.83 36.18 4.16
CA VAL A 14 1.57 35.21 4.97
C VAL A 14 2.81 34.69 4.23
N VAL A 15 2.70 34.41 2.93
CA VAL A 15 3.85 33.99 2.11
C VAL A 15 4.91 35.09 2.05
N ALA A 16 4.50 36.34 1.83
CA ALA A 16 5.40 37.49 1.83
C ALA A 16 6.04 37.68 3.22
N ALA A 17 5.28 37.56 4.30
CA ALA A 17 5.81 37.62 5.66
C ALA A 17 6.81 36.48 5.92
N ALA A 18 6.50 35.24 5.53
CA ALA A 18 7.41 34.10 5.67
C ALA A 18 8.71 34.29 4.88
N ALA A 19 8.61 34.80 3.64
CA ALA A 19 9.78 35.05 2.80
C ALA A 19 10.63 36.23 3.30
N LEU A 20 10.00 37.30 3.80
CA LEU A 20 10.67 38.53 4.24
C LEU A 20 11.25 38.43 5.65
N TRP A 21 10.56 37.78 6.59
CA TRP A 21 10.94 37.77 8.01
C TRP A 21 11.80 36.58 8.42
N LEU A 22 11.70 35.45 7.72
CA LEU A 22 12.38 34.20 8.10
C LEU A 22 13.51 33.82 7.13
N GLY A 23 13.73 34.62 6.08
CA GLY A 23 14.67 34.32 5.00
C GLY A 23 14.39 32.97 4.33
N GLN A 24 15.40 32.39 3.67
CA GLN A 24 15.33 31.00 3.17
C GLN A 24 15.56 29.95 4.27
N GLY A 25 15.26 30.26 5.54
CA GLY A 25 15.43 29.33 6.64
C GLY A 25 14.35 28.24 6.69
N PRO A 26 14.56 27.16 7.46
CA PRO A 26 13.59 26.07 7.61
C PRO A 26 12.26 26.50 8.23
N ALA A 27 12.18 27.67 8.85
CA ALA A 27 10.94 28.20 9.43
C ALA A 27 9.91 28.63 8.37
N GLY A 28 10.34 29.04 7.17
CA GLY A 28 9.44 29.60 6.15
C GLY A 28 8.36 28.63 5.68
N TRP A 29 8.74 27.40 5.32
CA TRP A 29 7.77 26.38 4.88
C TRP A 29 6.88 25.90 6.03
N VAL A 30 7.38 25.89 7.27
CA VAL A 30 6.61 25.52 8.47
C VAL A 30 5.49 26.53 8.70
N VAL A 31 5.79 27.83 8.63
CA VAL A 31 4.79 28.89 8.78
C VAL A 31 3.71 28.77 7.69
N CYS A 32 4.10 28.58 6.44
CA CYS A 32 3.15 28.36 5.34
C CYS A 32 2.30 27.11 5.56
N SER A 33 2.88 26.01 6.07
CA SER A 33 2.18 24.76 6.36
C SER A 33 1.16 24.92 7.48
N VAL A 34 1.53 25.59 8.58
CA VAL A 34 0.65 25.85 9.72
C VAL A 34 -0.48 26.79 9.32
N ALA A 35 -0.18 27.89 8.63
CA ALA A 35 -1.19 28.81 8.14
C ALA A 35 -2.13 28.12 7.12
N GLY A 36 -1.58 27.27 6.25
CA GLY A 36 -2.35 26.41 5.37
C GLY A 36 -3.31 25.51 6.14
N ALA A 37 -2.83 24.79 7.17
CA ALA A 37 -3.69 23.96 8.00
C ALA A 37 -4.83 24.75 8.65
N VAL A 38 -4.56 25.94 9.17
CA VAL A 38 -5.60 26.84 9.72
C VAL A 38 -6.62 27.23 8.64
N ALA A 39 -6.16 27.58 7.44
CA ALA A 39 -7.06 27.87 6.32
C ALA A 39 -7.93 26.66 5.94
N GLY A 40 -7.37 25.44 5.98
CA GLY A 40 -8.13 24.20 5.79
C GLY A 40 -9.21 23.98 6.86
N VAL A 41 -8.90 24.26 8.13
CA VAL A 41 -9.89 24.21 9.23
C VAL A 41 -11.01 25.23 9.02
N LEU A 42 -10.65 26.46 8.64
CA LEU A 42 -11.63 27.51 8.33
C LEU A 42 -12.52 27.14 7.14
N PHE A 43 -11.97 26.47 6.13
CA PHE A 43 -12.75 25.93 5.01
C PHE A 43 -13.81 24.93 5.48
N VAL A 44 -13.41 23.95 6.31
CA VAL A 44 -14.34 22.94 6.84
C VAL A 44 -15.41 23.61 7.72
N TRP A 45 -15.01 24.50 8.61
CA TRP A 45 -15.92 25.23 9.50
C TRP A 45 -16.92 26.10 8.73
N ALA A 46 -16.44 26.86 7.76
CA ALA A 46 -17.28 27.68 6.88
C ALA A 46 -18.25 26.81 6.07
N GLY A 47 -17.80 25.63 5.65
CA GLY A 47 -18.60 24.63 4.97
C GLY A 47 -19.77 24.13 5.83
N VAL A 48 -19.54 23.87 7.12
CA VAL A 48 -20.58 23.44 8.07
C VAL A 48 -21.59 24.56 8.35
N ARG A 49 -21.13 25.82 8.40
CA ARG A 49 -21.98 27.00 8.66
C ARG A 49 -22.66 27.58 7.42
N ASN A 50 -22.55 26.91 6.27
CA ASN A 50 -23.05 27.35 4.97
C ASN A 50 -22.59 28.77 4.58
N ARG A 51 -21.38 29.17 5.00
CA ARG A 51 -20.78 30.45 4.64
C ARG A 51 -19.92 30.29 3.39
N GLN A 52 -20.56 30.31 2.23
CA GLN A 52 -19.91 30.02 0.94
C GLN A 52 -18.72 30.95 0.66
N VAL A 53 -18.87 32.24 0.94
CA VAL A 53 -17.84 33.26 0.69
C VAL A 53 -16.56 33.01 1.50
N THR A 54 -16.69 32.73 2.80
CA THR A 54 -15.53 32.43 3.66
C THR A 54 -14.90 31.10 3.30
N ARG A 55 -15.70 30.13 2.82
CA ARG A 55 -15.20 28.84 2.35
C ARG A 55 -14.30 29.00 1.12
N GLU A 56 -14.75 29.76 0.12
CA GLU A 56 -13.97 30.02 -1.10
C GLU A 56 -12.67 30.78 -0.79
N ALA A 57 -12.75 31.80 0.06
CA ALA A 57 -11.56 32.55 0.50
C ALA A 57 -10.56 31.66 1.24
N ALA A 58 -11.04 30.82 2.17
CA ALA A 58 -10.20 29.91 2.94
C ALA A 58 -9.53 28.85 2.06
N ALA A 59 -10.23 28.32 1.05
CA ALA A 59 -9.63 27.33 0.15
C ALA A 59 -8.58 27.93 -0.78
N LEU A 60 -8.79 29.15 -1.29
CA LEU A 60 -7.78 29.85 -2.08
C LEU A 60 -6.55 30.19 -1.23
N ALA A 61 -6.75 30.66 0.00
CA ALA A 61 -5.66 30.89 0.95
C ALA A 61 -4.88 29.60 1.23
N TRP A 62 -5.59 28.50 1.50
CA TRP A 62 -5.00 27.19 1.71
C TRP A 62 -4.17 26.73 0.50
N LEU A 63 -4.69 26.87 -0.72
CA LEU A 63 -4.00 26.45 -1.94
C LEU A 63 -2.68 27.21 -2.12
N ILE A 64 -2.71 28.53 -1.96
CA ILE A 64 -1.52 29.39 -2.07
C ILE A 64 -0.49 29.01 -1.02
N LEU A 65 -0.93 28.81 0.22
CA LEU A 65 -0.07 28.44 1.34
C LEU A 65 0.51 27.03 1.20
N ALA A 66 -0.26 26.08 0.67
CA ALA A 66 0.20 24.72 0.38
C ALA A 66 1.27 24.70 -0.70
N VAL A 67 1.06 25.42 -1.81
CA VAL A 67 2.04 25.55 -2.89
C VAL A 67 3.31 26.23 -2.38
N ALA A 68 3.18 27.33 -1.64
CA ALA A 68 4.33 28.03 -1.06
C ALA A 68 5.10 27.16 -0.06
N ALA A 69 4.40 26.41 0.80
CA ALA A 69 5.03 25.49 1.74
C ALA A 69 5.87 24.44 1.01
N VAL A 70 5.31 23.78 -0.02
CA VAL A 70 6.04 22.76 -0.80
C VAL A 70 7.21 23.40 -1.55
N ALA A 71 7.02 24.55 -2.20
CA ALA A 71 8.09 25.21 -2.94
C ALA A 71 9.27 25.64 -2.04
N LEU A 72 8.97 26.26 -0.90
CA LEU A 72 10.00 26.64 0.08
C LEU A 72 10.71 25.42 0.67
N ALA A 73 9.96 24.34 0.94
CA ALA A 73 10.52 23.11 1.47
C ALA A 73 11.44 22.41 0.44
N CYS A 74 11.03 22.35 -0.84
CA CYS A 74 11.86 21.84 -1.94
C CYS A 74 13.14 22.65 -2.15
N GLY A 75 13.09 23.97 -1.94
CA GLY A 75 14.27 24.83 -2.02
C GLY A 75 15.32 24.57 -0.94
N LEU A 76 14.94 23.89 0.15
CA LEU A 76 15.82 23.57 1.27
C LEU A 76 16.43 22.18 1.14
N ALA A 77 15.60 21.15 1.16
CA ALA A 77 16.01 19.76 0.98
C ALA A 77 14.79 18.84 0.86
N LEU A 78 15.05 17.64 0.35
CA LEU A 78 14.00 16.67 0.03
C LEU A 78 13.27 16.14 1.28
N ALA A 79 13.96 16.11 2.42
CA ALA A 79 13.40 15.80 3.74
C ALA A 79 12.28 16.76 4.14
N GLN A 80 12.49 18.06 3.95
CA GLN A 80 11.57 19.14 4.25
C GLN A 80 10.39 19.07 3.29
N ALA A 81 10.65 18.79 2.01
CA ALA A 81 9.60 18.59 1.01
C ALA A 81 8.66 17.43 1.39
N LEU A 82 9.18 16.32 1.92
CA LEU A 82 8.38 15.21 2.43
C LEU A 82 7.44 15.65 3.56
N PHE A 83 7.94 16.42 4.53
CA PHE A 83 7.12 16.92 5.64
C PHE A 83 6.05 17.90 5.15
N ALA A 84 6.40 18.84 4.27
CA ALA A 84 5.45 19.76 3.67
C ALA A 84 4.36 19.02 2.88
N LEU A 85 4.74 18.06 2.03
CA LEU A 85 3.80 17.20 1.28
C LEU A 85 2.88 16.41 2.21
N THR A 86 3.41 15.92 3.33
CA THR A 86 2.62 15.19 4.34
C THR A 86 1.55 16.10 4.94
N VAL A 87 1.90 17.32 5.32
CA VAL A 87 0.91 18.30 5.85
C VAL A 87 -0.14 18.64 4.79
N VAL A 88 0.30 18.92 3.56
CA VAL A 88 -0.63 19.23 2.45
C VAL A 88 -1.56 18.06 2.17
N ALA A 89 -1.05 16.82 2.15
CA ALA A 89 -1.86 15.63 1.97
C ALA A 89 -2.90 15.47 3.08
N VAL A 90 -2.48 15.55 4.35
CA VAL A 90 -3.37 15.45 5.52
C VAL A 90 -4.50 16.47 5.44
N VAL A 91 -4.16 17.75 5.22
CA VAL A 91 -5.17 18.82 5.19
C VAL A 91 -6.11 18.65 3.98
N SER A 92 -5.59 18.33 2.80
CA SER A 92 -6.41 18.09 1.59
C SER A 92 -7.40 16.94 1.79
N VAL A 93 -6.95 15.84 2.39
CA VAL A 93 -7.78 14.66 2.65
C VAL A 93 -8.91 14.99 3.62
N LEU A 94 -8.61 15.71 4.70
CA LEU A 94 -9.62 16.13 5.68
C LEU A 94 -10.65 17.09 5.07
N MET A 95 -10.19 18.07 4.29
CA MET A 95 -11.06 18.99 3.56
C MET A 95 -11.94 18.23 2.55
N GLY A 96 -11.36 17.29 1.79
CA GLY A 96 -12.06 16.47 0.81
C GLY A 96 -13.09 15.52 1.43
N GLY A 97 -12.79 14.96 2.62
CA GLY A 97 -13.73 14.15 3.40
C GLY A 97 -14.90 14.97 3.93
N ALA A 98 -14.62 16.19 4.43
CA ALA A 98 -15.67 17.10 4.88
C ALA A 98 -16.58 17.57 3.74
N SER A 99 -16.01 17.89 2.57
CA SER A 99 -16.77 18.37 1.41
C SER A 99 -17.60 17.27 0.75
N ALA A 100 -17.16 16.01 0.81
CA ALA A 100 -17.88 14.87 0.26
C ALA A 100 -19.27 14.60 0.89
N ARG A 101 -19.63 15.28 1.98
CA ARG A 101 -21.01 15.25 2.52
C ARG A 101 -22.03 16.00 1.66
N ARG A 102 -21.58 16.85 0.73
CA ARG A 102 -22.46 17.71 -0.06
C ARG A 102 -23.01 16.96 -1.29
N GLN A 103 -24.27 17.23 -1.62
CA GLN A 103 -24.98 16.57 -2.72
C GLN A 103 -24.45 16.98 -4.12
N ALA A 104 -23.88 18.18 -4.24
CA ALA A 104 -23.26 18.66 -5.47
C ALA A 104 -21.79 19.06 -5.18
N PRO A 105 -20.81 18.36 -5.74
CA PRO A 105 -19.41 18.75 -5.63
C PRO A 105 -19.15 19.98 -6.51
N ASP A 106 -18.56 21.02 -5.92
CA ASP A 106 -18.12 22.19 -6.67
C ASP A 106 -16.71 21.97 -7.25
N ALA A 107 -16.29 22.79 -8.22
CA ALA A 107 -14.95 22.70 -8.83
C ALA A 107 -13.81 22.73 -7.78
N LEU A 108 -14.02 23.47 -6.69
CA LEU A 108 -13.09 23.55 -5.57
C LEU A 108 -12.96 22.23 -4.80
N ASP A 109 -14.06 21.50 -4.63
CA ASP A 109 -14.06 20.20 -3.96
C ASP A 109 -13.30 19.15 -4.79
N SER A 110 -13.45 19.23 -6.12
CA SER A 110 -12.67 18.41 -7.07
C SER A 110 -11.17 18.75 -7.01
N LEU A 111 -10.81 20.03 -6.93
CA LEU A 111 -9.42 20.46 -6.81
C LEU A 111 -8.78 19.95 -5.51
N VAL A 112 -9.47 20.08 -4.37
CA VAL A 112 -8.99 19.57 -3.07
C VAL A 112 -8.76 18.06 -3.11
N ARG A 113 -9.66 17.30 -3.75
CA ARG A 113 -9.48 15.84 -3.92
C ARG A 113 -8.31 15.50 -4.84
N ALA A 114 -8.14 16.23 -5.93
CA ALA A 114 -6.99 16.05 -6.83
C ALA A 114 -5.67 16.31 -6.09
N LEU A 115 -5.61 17.39 -5.30
CA LEU A 115 -4.44 17.71 -4.47
C LEU A 115 -4.20 16.69 -3.37
N ALA A 116 -5.25 16.12 -2.76
CA ALA A 116 -5.10 15.02 -1.81
C ALA A 116 -4.39 13.82 -2.47
N VAL A 117 -4.80 13.43 -3.68
CA VAL A 117 -4.18 12.32 -4.42
C VAL A 117 -2.74 12.66 -4.81
N ILE A 118 -2.50 13.84 -5.39
CA ILE A 118 -1.16 14.27 -5.84
C ILE A 118 -0.20 14.36 -4.65
N ALA A 119 -0.60 14.99 -3.54
CA ALA A 119 0.24 15.10 -2.35
C ALA A 119 0.49 13.73 -1.70
N THR A 120 -0.52 12.86 -1.64
CA THR A 120 -0.35 11.48 -1.15
C THR A 120 0.65 10.70 -2.01
N ALA A 121 0.53 10.77 -3.33
CA ALA A 121 1.49 10.17 -4.25
C ALA A 121 2.89 10.77 -4.07
N GLY A 122 2.98 12.10 -3.87
CA GLY A 122 4.20 12.79 -3.54
C GLY A 122 4.87 12.23 -2.28
N VAL A 123 4.13 12.00 -1.18
CA VAL A 123 4.68 11.38 0.04
C VAL A 123 5.24 9.99 -0.24
N VAL A 124 4.53 9.17 -1.02
CA VAL A 124 4.98 7.80 -1.38
C VAL A 124 6.24 7.82 -2.23
N VAL A 125 6.33 8.74 -3.21
CA VAL A 125 7.47 8.82 -4.15
C VAL A 125 8.68 9.49 -3.51
N VAL A 126 8.47 10.58 -2.78
CA VAL A 126 9.55 11.38 -2.17
C VAL A 126 10.15 10.65 -0.98
N GLY A 127 9.35 9.91 -0.20
CA GLY A 127 9.80 9.21 1.01
C GLY A 127 11.11 8.42 0.82
N PRO A 128 11.19 7.47 -0.13
CA PRO A 128 12.39 6.69 -0.41
C PRO A 128 13.60 7.53 -0.86
N LEU A 129 13.36 8.69 -1.49
CA LEU A 129 14.41 9.53 -2.05
C LEU A 129 15.08 10.43 -0.99
N THR A 130 14.44 10.62 0.17
CA THR A 130 14.92 11.57 1.20
C THR A 130 16.17 11.15 1.95
N GLY A 131 16.52 9.85 1.95
CA GLY A 131 17.59 9.32 2.79
C GLY A 131 17.30 9.30 4.30
N LEU A 132 16.11 9.74 4.75
CA LEU A 132 15.71 9.80 6.17
C LEU A 132 15.42 8.43 6.82
N GLY A 133 15.57 7.35 6.06
CA GLY A 133 15.26 5.99 6.50
C GLY A 133 13.77 5.62 6.44
N ALA A 134 13.49 4.32 6.47
CA ALA A 134 12.14 3.78 6.31
C ALA A 134 11.17 4.22 7.42
N VAL A 135 11.67 4.43 8.65
CA VAL A 135 10.83 4.81 9.80
C VAL A 135 10.15 6.15 9.58
N VAL A 136 10.90 7.18 9.16
CA VAL A 136 10.36 8.54 8.98
C VAL A 136 9.34 8.57 7.85
N ALA A 137 9.66 7.96 6.69
CA ALA A 137 8.72 7.82 5.59
C ALA A 137 7.46 7.04 6.00
N GLY A 138 7.62 5.98 6.79
CA GLY A 138 6.51 5.19 7.34
C GLY A 138 5.59 6.02 8.25
N VAL A 139 6.15 6.82 9.15
CA VAL A 139 5.38 7.73 10.03
C VAL A 139 4.61 8.77 9.22
N CYS A 140 5.22 9.35 8.17
CA CYS A 140 4.51 10.26 7.27
C CYS A 140 3.30 9.58 6.61
N LEU A 141 3.47 8.36 6.08
CA LEU A 141 2.36 7.61 5.48
C LEU A 141 1.28 7.24 6.51
N LEU A 142 1.65 6.91 7.75
CA LEU A 142 0.69 6.65 8.82
C LEU A 142 -0.12 7.89 9.18
N ALA A 143 0.49 9.08 9.17
CA ALA A 143 -0.22 10.34 9.38
C ALA A 143 -1.25 10.60 8.26
N VAL A 144 -0.87 10.35 7.00
CA VAL A 144 -1.81 10.46 5.86
C VAL A 144 -2.90 9.38 5.95
N ALA A 145 -2.56 8.15 6.34
CA ALA A 145 -3.53 7.06 6.53
C ALA A 145 -4.60 7.41 7.58
N ALA A 146 -4.17 7.98 8.71
CA ALA A 146 -5.08 8.47 9.74
C ALA A 146 -6.02 9.56 9.20
N ALA A 147 -5.50 10.50 8.41
CA ALA A 147 -6.33 11.52 7.76
C ALA A 147 -7.37 10.90 6.81
N TYR A 148 -7.01 9.86 6.04
CA TYR A 148 -7.94 9.13 5.18
C TYR A 148 -9.03 8.41 5.98
N TRP A 149 -8.70 7.78 7.10
CA TRP A 149 -9.71 7.18 7.97
C TRP A 149 -10.63 8.23 8.61
N ILE A 150 -10.11 9.37 9.05
CA ILE A 150 -10.94 10.49 9.54
C ILE A 150 -11.83 11.03 8.40
N GLY A 151 -11.27 11.20 7.21
CA GLY A 151 -12.00 11.60 6.00
C GLY A 151 -13.10 10.61 5.61
N TRP A 152 -12.89 9.31 5.82
CA TRP A 152 -13.91 8.30 5.67
C TRP A 152 -14.98 8.36 6.77
N LEU A 153 -14.60 8.54 8.04
CA LEU A 153 -15.56 8.68 9.14
C LEU A 153 -16.49 9.89 8.91
N THR A 154 -15.98 10.95 8.28
CA THR A 154 -16.78 12.13 7.93
C THR A 154 -17.62 11.90 6.68
N SER A 155 -17.04 11.48 5.56
CA SER A 155 -17.74 11.37 4.25
C SER A 155 -18.56 10.10 4.05
N ARG A 156 -18.19 9.02 4.73
CA ARG A 156 -18.59 7.62 4.44
C ARG A 156 -18.22 7.13 3.04
N ALA A 157 -17.41 7.86 2.28
CA ALA A 157 -16.98 7.43 0.95
C ALA A 157 -15.92 6.32 1.04
N ALA A 158 -16.21 5.16 0.44
CA ALA A 158 -15.37 3.96 0.51
C ALA A 158 -13.94 4.19 -0.01
N GLY A 159 -13.76 5.06 -1.01
CA GLY A 159 -12.44 5.41 -1.55
C GLY A 159 -11.45 5.91 -0.48
N PHE A 160 -11.92 6.70 0.49
CA PHE A 160 -11.06 7.16 1.58
C PHE A 160 -10.62 6.01 2.50
N ALA A 161 -11.52 5.07 2.79
CA ALA A 161 -11.18 3.91 3.60
C ALA A 161 -10.18 2.98 2.88
N HIS A 162 -10.33 2.78 1.56
CA HIS A 162 -9.40 1.99 0.76
C HIS A 162 -8.00 2.58 0.76
N ALA A 163 -7.89 3.89 0.49
CA ALA A 163 -6.61 4.60 0.54
C ALA A 163 -6.00 4.56 1.95
N GLY A 164 -6.80 4.79 2.99
CA GLY A 164 -6.36 4.70 4.38
C GLY A 164 -5.80 3.33 4.75
N ASN A 165 -6.48 2.25 4.36
CA ASN A 165 -6.01 0.88 4.60
C ASN A 165 -4.68 0.61 3.88
N GLY A 166 -4.56 1.00 2.61
CA GLY A 166 -3.34 0.80 1.82
C GLY A 166 -2.14 1.57 2.38
N LEU A 167 -2.33 2.84 2.74
CA LEU A 167 -1.30 3.67 3.34
C LEU A 167 -0.93 3.20 4.75
N PHE A 168 -1.91 2.74 5.53
CA PHE A 168 -1.65 2.16 6.85
C PHE A 168 -0.79 0.91 6.73
N ALA A 169 -1.13 -0.01 5.82
CA ALA A 169 -0.35 -1.21 5.57
C ALA A 169 1.10 -0.87 5.18
N LEU A 170 1.28 0.01 4.19
CA LEU A 170 2.61 0.40 3.71
C LEU A 170 3.41 1.12 4.80
N GLY A 171 2.82 2.12 5.45
CA GLY A 171 3.46 2.89 6.52
C GLY A 171 3.84 2.04 7.72
N ALA A 172 2.94 1.15 8.16
CA ALA A 172 3.21 0.24 9.28
C ALA A 172 4.34 -0.74 8.94
N LEU A 173 4.37 -1.31 7.72
CA LEU A 173 5.48 -2.17 7.31
C LEU A 173 6.80 -1.40 7.29
N LEU A 174 6.86 -0.19 6.73
CA LEU A 174 8.09 0.61 6.74
C LEU A 174 8.60 0.90 8.16
N VAL A 175 7.70 1.21 9.11
CA VAL A 175 8.07 1.40 10.52
C VAL A 175 8.56 0.09 11.14
N VAL A 176 7.83 -1.01 10.94
CA VAL A 176 8.20 -2.33 11.47
C VAL A 176 9.58 -2.77 10.98
N PHE A 177 9.84 -2.67 9.68
CA PHE A 177 11.12 -3.06 9.09
C PHE A 177 12.26 -2.08 9.42
N GLY A 178 11.95 -0.79 9.64
CA GLY A 178 12.94 0.22 10.01
C GLY A 178 13.33 0.21 11.49
N VAL A 179 12.42 -0.21 12.39
CA VAL A 179 12.67 -0.21 13.84
C VAL A 179 13.19 -1.56 14.34
N LEU A 180 12.61 -2.67 13.86
CA LEU A 180 12.93 -3.99 14.39
C LEU A 180 14.19 -4.53 13.73
N GLY A 181 15.15 -4.99 14.54
CA GLY A 181 16.41 -5.54 14.05
C GLY A 181 16.33 -6.99 13.57
N SER A 182 15.49 -7.82 14.20
CA SER A 182 15.38 -9.25 13.89
C SER A 182 14.27 -9.56 12.89
N VAL A 183 14.49 -10.56 12.04
CA VAL A 183 13.52 -11.01 11.02
C VAL A 183 12.25 -11.56 11.68
N GLU A 184 12.39 -12.26 12.79
CA GLU A 184 11.26 -12.82 13.56
C GLU A 184 10.36 -11.71 14.10
N ALA A 185 10.95 -10.67 14.68
CA ALA A 185 10.19 -9.53 15.20
C ALA A 185 9.47 -8.78 14.07
N ARG A 186 10.12 -8.62 12.90
CA ARG A 186 9.51 -8.02 11.71
C ARG A 186 8.32 -8.83 11.20
N VAL A 187 8.46 -10.15 11.10
CA VAL A 187 7.38 -11.04 10.66
C VAL A 187 6.23 -11.03 11.66
N ALA A 188 6.52 -11.16 12.95
CA ALA A 188 5.49 -11.14 14.00
C ALA A 188 4.73 -9.81 14.04
N ALA A 189 5.44 -8.67 14.00
CA ALA A 189 4.81 -7.35 13.99
C ALA A 189 4.02 -7.10 12.69
N GLY A 190 4.57 -7.48 11.53
CA GLY A 190 3.87 -7.43 10.26
C GLY A 190 2.62 -8.33 10.23
N ALA A 191 2.67 -9.50 10.87
CA ALA A 191 1.52 -10.37 11.03
C ALA A 191 0.41 -9.67 11.83
N GLY A 192 0.79 -8.94 12.87
CA GLY A 192 -0.11 -8.07 13.63
C GLY A 192 -0.83 -7.04 12.76
N VAL A 193 -0.14 -6.43 11.78
CA VAL A 193 -0.75 -5.49 10.82
C VAL A 193 -1.82 -6.20 9.98
N VAL A 194 -1.53 -7.40 9.46
CA VAL A 194 -2.49 -8.20 8.67
C VAL A 194 -3.70 -8.59 9.52
N VAL A 195 -3.47 -9.08 10.73
CA VAL A 195 -4.55 -9.44 11.68
C VAL A 195 -5.40 -8.21 12.00
N GLY A 196 -4.79 -7.05 12.22
CA GLY A 196 -5.50 -5.80 12.45
C GLY A 196 -6.41 -5.39 11.28
N LEU A 197 -5.93 -5.50 10.05
CA LEU A 197 -6.72 -5.23 8.85
C LEU A 197 -7.89 -6.21 8.66
N LEU A 198 -7.67 -7.49 8.95
CA LEU A 198 -8.73 -8.50 8.88
C LEU A 198 -9.75 -8.35 10.02
N ALA A 199 -9.30 -7.97 11.22
CA ALA A 199 -10.18 -7.61 12.33
C ALA A 199 -11.02 -6.36 11.99
N LEU A 200 -10.41 -5.34 11.37
CA LEU A 200 -11.15 -4.18 10.87
C LEU A 200 -12.19 -4.60 9.82
N ALA A 201 -11.81 -5.44 8.85
CA ALA A 201 -12.75 -5.98 7.87
C ALA A 201 -13.91 -6.71 8.55
N SER A 202 -13.64 -7.43 9.65
CA SER A 202 -14.65 -8.13 10.45
C SER A 202 -15.66 -7.22 11.09
N ALA A 203 -15.18 -6.16 11.74
CA ALA A 203 -16.02 -5.17 12.39
C ALA A 203 -16.91 -4.44 11.37
N MET A 204 -16.37 -4.19 10.17
CA MET A 204 -17.06 -3.39 9.14
C MET A 204 -18.01 -4.19 8.25
N ARG A 205 -17.91 -5.53 8.18
CA ARG A 205 -18.65 -6.38 7.23
C ARG A 205 -20.15 -6.14 7.15
N ARG A 206 -20.81 -5.93 8.29
CA ARG A 206 -22.28 -5.77 8.34
C ARG A 206 -22.75 -4.38 7.95
N ARG A 207 -21.97 -3.34 8.28
CA ARG A 207 -22.36 -1.94 8.15
C ARG A 207 -21.77 -1.26 6.92
N PHE A 208 -20.59 -1.69 6.49
CA PHE A 208 -19.83 -1.10 5.38
C PHE A 208 -19.16 -2.21 4.55
N PRO A 209 -19.92 -2.93 3.71
CA PRO A 209 -19.42 -4.09 2.97
C PRO A 209 -18.26 -3.72 2.02
N ASP A 210 -18.30 -2.55 1.39
CA ASP A 210 -17.24 -2.10 0.47
C ASP A 210 -15.92 -1.86 1.21
N VAL A 211 -15.98 -1.20 2.37
CA VAL A 211 -14.83 -0.98 3.24
C VAL A 211 -14.26 -2.32 3.74
N SER A 212 -15.14 -3.26 4.07
CA SER A 212 -14.77 -4.61 4.48
C SER A 212 -14.02 -5.34 3.36
N HIS A 213 -14.54 -5.35 2.13
CA HIS A 213 -13.85 -5.95 0.98
C HIS A 213 -12.49 -5.31 0.72
N GLY A 214 -12.40 -3.99 0.87
CA GLY A 214 -11.15 -3.24 0.80
C GLY A 214 -10.11 -3.69 1.83
N ALA A 215 -10.50 -3.70 3.10
CA ALA A 215 -9.64 -4.12 4.20
C ALA A 215 -9.17 -5.57 4.06
N VAL A 216 -10.04 -6.47 3.57
CA VAL A 216 -9.68 -7.85 3.22
C VAL A 216 -8.61 -7.88 2.14
N LEU A 217 -8.83 -7.20 1.01
CA LEU A 217 -7.87 -7.14 -0.09
C LEU A 217 -6.52 -6.57 0.36
N THR A 218 -6.54 -5.44 1.08
CA THR A 218 -5.32 -4.84 1.61
C THR A 218 -4.61 -5.81 2.55
N GLY A 219 -5.31 -6.42 3.50
CA GLY A 219 -4.73 -7.41 4.41
C GLY A 219 -4.09 -8.59 3.69
N HIS A 220 -4.69 -9.08 2.59
CA HIS A 220 -4.09 -10.11 1.74
C HIS A 220 -2.79 -9.63 1.10
N LEU A 221 -2.80 -8.46 0.46
CA LEU A 221 -1.62 -7.90 -0.21
C LEU A 221 -0.49 -7.61 0.79
N THR A 222 -0.81 -7.04 1.95
CA THR A 222 0.15 -6.81 3.04
C THR A 222 0.78 -8.12 3.50
N GLY A 223 -0.03 -9.18 3.63
CA GLY A 223 0.46 -10.50 3.99
C GLY A 223 1.42 -11.08 2.95
N ILE A 224 1.09 -10.95 1.66
CA ILE A 224 1.97 -11.39 0.55
C ILE A 224 3.28 -10.61 0.55
N VAL A 225 3.23 -9.28 0.68
CA VAL A 225 4.42 -8.44 0.72
C VAL A 225 5.30 -8.80 1.92
N LEU A 226 4.69 -9.00 3.10
CA LEU A 226 5.41 -9.42 4.30
C LEU A 226 6.08 -10.78 4.12
N ALA A 227 5.36 -11.74 3.55
CA ALA A 227 5.87 -13.06 3.21
C ALA A 227 7.09 -12.95 2.27
N CYS A 228 6.97 -12.25 1.15
CA CYS A 228 8.08 -12.03 0.22
C CYS A 228 9.27 -11.35 0.90
N ALA A 229 9.04 -10.31 1.70
CA ALA A 229 10.10 -9.61 2.42
C ALA A 229 10.81 -10.51 3.43
N ALA A 230 10.07 -11.36 4.13
CA ALA A 230 10.61 -12.34 5.06
C ALA A 230 11.47 -13.40 4.34
N LEU A 231 11.04 -13.87 3.16
CA LEU A 231 11.82 -14.81 2.34
C LEU A 231 13.12 -14.21 1.85
N VAL A 232 13.06 -12.98 1.34
CA VAL A 232 14.26 -12.28 0.87
C VAL A 232 15.25 -12.04 2.01
N GLN A 233 14.77 -11.77 3.23
CA GLN A 233 15.65 -11.53 4.39
C GLN A 233 16.16 -12.82 5.04
N ALA A 234 15.36 -13.88 5.03
CA ALA A 234 15.75 -15.21 5.51
C ALA A 234 16.60 -15.97 4.47
N TRP A 235 16.69 -15.47 3.24
CA TRP A 235 17.44 -16.01 2.11
C TRP A 235 18.85 -16.52 2.48
N PRO A 236 19.63 -15.84 3.34
CA PRO A 236 20.97 -16.28 3.72
C PRO A 236 21.02 -17.18 4.97
N GLN A 237 19.96 -17.26 5.79
CA GLN A 237 20.11 -17.62 7.22
C GLN A 237 19.51 -18.97 7.68
N ASN A 238 18.91 -19.78 6.81
CA ASN A 238 18.46 -21.16 7.14
C ASN A 238 17.68 -21.26 8.49
N THR A 239 16.79 -20.30 8.75
CA THR A 239 16.14 -20.14 10.05
C THR A 239 14.84 -20.96 10.15
N TRP A 240 14.85 -21.98 11.00
CA TRP A 240 13.73 -22.91 11.24
C TRP A 240 12.52 -22.30 11.99
N TYR A 241 12.64 -21.06 12.48
CA TYR A 241 11.60 -20.36 13.24
C TYR A 241 10.61 -19.58 12.35
N LEU A 242 10.96 -19.29 11.09
CA LEU A 242 10.09 -18.57 10.14
C LEU A 242 8.72 -19.24 9.86
N PRO A 243 8.63 -20.58 9.69
CA PRO A 243 7.36 -21.27 9.52
C PRO A 243 6.43 -21.09 10.74
N LEU A 244 7.02 -21.10 11.95
CA LEU A 244 6.27 -20.88 13.19
C LEU A 244 5.75 -19.44 13.29
N ALA A 245 6.50 -18.45 12.79
CA ALA A 245 6.04 -17.06 12.72
C ALA A 245 4.95 -16.84 11.64
N ALA A 246 4.91 -17.67 10.59
CA ALA A 246 3.89 -17.63 9.54
C ALA A 246 2.63 -18.46 9.90
N ALA A 247 2.74 -19.43 10.80
CA ALA A 247 1.65 -20.30 11.22
C ALA A 247 0.42 -19.53 11.78
N PRO A 248 0.55 -18.46 12.59
CA PRO A 248 -0.58 -17.65 13.02
C PRO A 248 -1.35 -17.02 11.86
N LEU A 249 -0.67 -16.66 10.77
CA LEU A 249 -1.32 -16.09 9.58
C LEU A 249 -2.11 -17.16 8.83
N VAL A 250 -1.54 -18.35 8.64
CA VAL A 250 -2.27 -19.51 8.11
C VAL A 250 -3.49 -19.84 8.98
N LEU A 251 -3.31 -19.85 10.31
CA LEU A 251 -4.37 -20.20 11.26
C LEU A 251 -5.48 -19.15 11.29
N CYS A 252 -5.16 -17.86 11.34
CA CYS A 252 -6.14 -16.76 11.26
C CYS A 252 -6.95 -16.82 9.97
N TYR A 253 -6.31 -17.21 8.86
CA TYR A 253 -7.00 -17.44 7.60
C TYR A 253 -7.92 -18.65 7.68
N LEU A 254 -7.46 -19.81 8.15
CA LEU A 254 -8.30 -21.00 8.28
C LEU A 254 -9.49 -20.79 9.23
N LEU A 255 -9.32 -19.96 10.27
CA LEU A 255 -10.29 -19.69 11.33
C LEU A 255 -11.23 -18.50 11.08
N MET A 256 -11.21 -17.86 9.90
CA MET A 256 -12.17 -16.78 9.54
C MET A 256 -13.36 -17.21 8.63
N PRO A 257 -14.20 -18.21 8.99
CA PRO A 257 -15.46 -18.50 8.29
C PRO A 257 -16.46 -17.35 8.24
N ARG A 258 -16.33 -16.36 9.13
CA ARG A 258 -17.38 -15.34 9.37
C ARG A 258 -17.21 -14.05 8.57
N LEU A 259 -16.25 -13.96 7.63
CA LEU A 259 -15.97 -12.72 6.84
C LEU A 259 -16.31 -12.76 5.35
N ARG A 260 -16.99 -13.82 4.90
CA ARG A 260 -17.01 -14.28 3.51
C ARG A 260 -17.71 -13.36 2.49
N GLY A 261 -16.91 -12.77 1.60
CA GLY A 261 -17.07 -12.83 0.15
C GLY A 261 -16.01 -13.79 -0.42
N VAL A 262 -16.37 -14.64 -1.39
CA VAL A 262 -15.89 -16.03 -1.46
C VAL A 262 -14.51 -16.24 -2.13
N GLY A 263 -13.91 -15.22 -2.77
CA GLY A 263 -12.66 -15.35 -3.54
C GLY A 263 -11.36 -15.08 -2.77
N GLY A 264 -11.25 -13.92 -2.10
CA GLY A 264 -9.98 -13.46 -1.48
C GLY A 264 -9.45 -14.36 -0.38
N PHE A 265 -10.34 -14.91 0.45
CA PHE A 265 -10.02 -15.87 1.51
C PHE A 265 -9.22 -17.08 1.00
N ARG A 266 -9.68 -17.67 -0.11
CA ARG A 266 -9.12 -18.89 -0.67
C ARG A 266 -7.73 -18.63 -1.22
N LEU A 267 -7.56 -17.47 -1.86
CA LEU A 267 -6.29 -17.06 -2.43
C LEU A 267 -5.25 -16.85 -1.34
N GLY A 268 -5.57 -16.06 -0.32
CA GLY A 268 -4.60 -15.81 0.74
C GLY A 268 -4.33 -17.06 1.61
N ALA A 269 -5.31 -17.93 1.85
CA ALA A 269 -5.06 -19.21 2.53
C ALA A 269 -4.10 -20.10 1.73
N LEU A 270 -4.27 -20.19 0.41
CA LEU A 270 -3.38 -20.98 -0.45
C LEU A 270 -1.98 -20.39 -0.54
N LEU A 271 -1.85 -19.06 -0.65
CA LEU A 271 -0.56 -18.38 -0.66
C LEU A 271 0.19 -18.58 0.66
N TRP A 272 -0.50 -18.45 1.80
CA TRP A 272 0.08 -18.70 3.12
C TRP A 272 0.42 -20.16 3.37
N LEU A 273 -0.41 -21.10 2.89
CA LEU A 273 -0.12 -22.53 2.99
C LEU A 273 1.08 -22.90 2.12
N SER A 274 1.20 -22.30 0.92
CA SER A 274 2.39 -22.43 0.08
C SER A 274 3.63 -21.93 0.79
N PHE A 275 3.52 -20.77 1.43
CA PHE A 275 4.60 -20.16 2.20
C PHE A 275 5.04 -21.04 3.37
N ALA A 276 4.09 -21.53 4.16
CA ALA A 276 4.34 -22.42 5.28
C ALA A 276 4.99 -23.74 4.82
N ALA A 277 4.52 -24.30 3.69
CA ALA A 277 5.10 -25.51 3.13
C ALA A 277 6.56 -25.29 2.68
N LEU A 278 6.84 -24.20 1.97
CA LEU A 278 8.19 -23.89 1.50
C LEU A 278 9.15 -23.59 2.66
N THR A 279 8.71 -22.81 3.65
CA THR A 279 9.53 -22.51 4.82
C THR A 279 9.77 -23.75 5.70
N ALA A 280 8.78 -24.64 5.84
CA ALA A 280 8.93 -25.89 6.59
C ALA A 280 9.88 -26.87 5.89
N LEU A 281 9.79 -26.98 4.56
CA LEU A 281 10.74 -27.75 3.75
C LEU A 281 12.16 -27.17 3.87
N ALA A 282 12.30 -25.85 3.88
CA ALA A 282 13.58 -25.17 4.10
C ALA A 282 14.22 -25.53 5.43
N GLY A 283 13.47 -25.37 6.52
CA GLY A 283 13.96 -25.66 7.87
C GLY A 283 14.27 -27.14 8.07
N GLY A 284 13.45 -28.04 7.50
CA GLY A 284 13.63 -29.49 7.65
C GLY A 284 14.81 -30.04 6.85
N ALA A 285 15.05 -29.53 5.63
CA ALA A 285 16.13 -30.01 4.77
C ALA A 285 17.47 -29.30 5.01
N GLN A 286 17.50 -28.24 5.85
CA GLN A 286 18.64 -27.35 6.02
C GLN A 286 19.21 -26.79 4.71
N THR A 287 18.41 -26.76 3.64
CA THR A 287 18.84 -26.26 2.34
C THR A 287 18.63 -24.74 2.27
N PRO A 288 19.62 -23.94 1.83
CA PRO A 288 19.40 -22.51 1.61
C PRO A 288 18.27 -22.28 0.59
N TYR A 289 17.52 -21.19 0.75
CA TYR A 289 16.30 -20.93 -0.03
C TYR A 289 16.56 -20.85 -1.55
N GLN A 290 17.78 -20.47 -1.95
CA GLN A 290 18.27 -20.51 -3.34
C GLN A 290 18.12 -21.89 -3.99
N GLN A 291 18.38 -22.95 -3.23
CA GLN A 291 18.33 -24.34 -3.72
C GLN A 291 16.90 -24.89 -3.77
N GLN A 292 15.91 -24.16 -3.26
CA GLN A 292 14.51 -24.56 -3.21
C GLN A 292 13.64 -23.87 -4.26
N ALA A 293 14.24 -23.09 -5.16
CA ALA A 293 13.52 -22.44 -6.26
C ALA A 293 12.82 -23.50 -7.14
N SER A 294 13.44 -24.67 -7.34
CA SER A 294 12.85 -25.81 -8.04
C SER A 294 11.65 -26.41 -7.29
N LEU A 295 11.69 -26.50 -5.96
CA LEU A 295 10.58 -26.96 -5.12
C LEU A 295 9.42 -25.96 -5.10
N SER A 296 9.74 -24.66 -5.10
CA SER A 296 8.75 -23.57 -5.21
C SER A 296 8.05 -23.57 -6.57
N ALA A 297 8.81 -23.81 -7.63
CA ALA A 297 8.27 -23.98 -8.97
C ALA A 297 7.42 -25.26 -9.09
N ALA A 298 7.87 -26.38 -8.50
CA ALA A 298 7.07 -27.60 -8.43
C ALA A 298 5.76 -27.40 -7.64
N LEU A 299 5.79 -26.65 -6.55
CA LEU A 299 4.59 -26.29 -5.79
C LEU A 299 3.63 -25.42 -6.61
N ALA A 300 4.14 -24.51 -7.44
CA ALA A 300 3.31 -23.77 -8.41
C ALA A 300 2.60 -24.72 -9.39
N LEU A 301 3.27 -25.76 -9.90
CA LEU A 301 2.65 -26.80 -10.73
C LEU A 301 1.59 -27.60 -9.97
N VAL A 302 1.84 -27.95 -8.71
CA VAL A 302 0.86 -28.64 -7.85
C VAL A 302 -0.41 -27.80 -7.71
N TRP A 303 -0.29 -26.49 -7.48
CA TRP A 303 -1.44 -25.62 -7.39
C TRP A 303 -2.16 -25.43 -8.72
N LEU A 304 -1.43 -25.33 -9.82
CA LEU A 304 -2.00 -25.26 -11.17
C LEU A 304 -2.81 -26.54 -11.48
N ALA A 305 -2.24 -27.71 -11.20
CA ALA A 305 -2.89 -29.01 -11.39
C ALA A 305 -4.11 -29.17 -10.48
N ALA A 306 -4.00 -28.82 -9.20
CA ALA A 306 -5.12 -28.81 -8.26
C ALA A 306 -6.23 -27.86 -8.72
N GLY A 307 -5.87 -26.67 -9.23
CA GLY A 307 -6.81 -25.71 -9.79
C GLY A 307 -7.57 -26.28 -10.99
N PHE A 308 -6.88 -27.01 -11.87
CA PHE A 308 -7.47 -27.68 -13.03
C PHE A 308 -8.43 -28.81 -12.64
N VAL A 309 -8.02 -29.68 -11.73
CA VAL A 309 -8.87 -30.77 -11.23
C VAL A 309 -10.12 -30.21 -10.53
N LEU A 310 -9.95 -29.16 -9.73
CA LEU A 310 -11.04 -28.54 -8.98
C LEU A 310 -11.92 -27.62 -9.82
N ARG A 311 -11.54 -27.28 -11.06
CA ARG A 311 -12.35 -26.42 -11.95
C ARG A 311 -13.77 -26.95 -12.17
N ARG A 312 -13.94 -28.28 -12.29
CA ARG A 312 -15.25 -28.91 -12.54
C ARG A 312 -16.00 -29.25 -11.25
N ARG A 313 -15.29 -29.60 -10.17
CA ARG A 313 -15.90 -30.12 -8.93
C ARG A 313 -16.09 -29.04 -7.86
N ALA A 314 -15.26 -27.99 -7.88
CA ALA A 314 -15.27 -26.93 -6.89
C ALA A 314 -14.75 -25.62 -7.51
N ALA A 315 -15.40 -25.15 -8.58
CA ALA A 315 -15.00 -23.99 -9.40
C ALA A 315 -14.63 -22.72 -8.62
N ARG A 316 -15.20 -22.56 -7.42
CA ARG A 316 -14.88 -21.44 -6.52
C ARG A 316 -13.44 -21.50 -5.97
N TRP A 317 -12.75 -22.65 -5.99
CA TRP A 317 -11.36 -22.83 -5.54
C TRP A 317 -10.34 -22.80 -6.67
N SER A 318 -10.76 -23.08 -7.91
CA SER A 318 -9.83 -23.16 -9.04
C SER A 318 -9.14 -21.82 -9.32
N MET A 319 -9.88 -20.72 -9.33
CA MET A 319 -9.31 -19.39 -9.60
C MET A 319 -8.25 -18.96 -8.57
N PRO A 320 -8.51 -19.07 -7.25
CA PRO A 320 -7.48 -18.89 -6.23
C PRO A 320 -6.23 -19.75 -6.41
N LEU A 321 -6.39 -21.02 -6.78
CA LEU A 321 -5.28 -21.95 -7.02
C LEU A 321 -4.43 -21.52 -8.22
N TYR A 322 -5.07 -21.08 -9.29
CA TYR A 322 -4.40 -20.56 -10.47
C TYR A 322 -3.63 -19.26 -10.18
N VAL A 323 -4.21 -18.34 -9.42
CA VAL A 323 -3.53 -17.10 -9.03
C VAL A 323 -2.36 -17.42 -8.09
N ALA A 324 -2.52 -18.33 -7.13
CA ALA A 324 -1.42 -18.76 -6.27
C ALA A 324 -0.26 -19.40 -7.06
N ALA A 325 -0.58 -20.27 -8.03
CA ALA A 325 0.41 -20.83 -8.95
C ALA A 325 1.13 -19.74 -9.74
N ALA A 326 0.39 -18.77 -10.30
CA ALA A 326 0.96 -17.65 -11.04
C ALA A 326 1.89 -16.79 -10.16
N THR A 327 1.47 -16.45 -8.94
CA THR A 327 2.26 -15.63 -8.02
C THR A 327 3.55 -16.34 -7.61
N LEU A 328 3.50 -17.64 -7.31
CA LEU A 328 4.69 -18.43 -7.01
C LEU A 328 5.64 -18.51 -8.20
N ALA A 329 5.11 -18.72 -9.41
CA ALA A 329 5.93 -18.76 -10.63
C ALA A 329 6.60 -17.41 -10.92
N VAL A 330 5.86 -16.29 -10.81
CA VAL A 330 6.43 -14.94 -10.95
C VAL A 330 7.50 -14.69 -9.90
N PHE A 331 7.24 -15.05 -8.64
CA PHE A 331 8.20 -14.90 -7.55
C PHE A 331 9.50 -15.68 -7.82
N CYS A 332 9.40 -16.94 -8.24
CA CYS A 332 10.56 -17.76 -8.61
C CYS A 332 11.33 -17.17 -9.79
N GLY A 333 10.62 -16.68 -10.82
CA GLY A 333 11.22 -16.04 -11.99
C GLY A 333 11.97 -14.76 -11.64
N VAL A 334 11.35 -13.89 -10.84
CA VAL A 334 11.97 -12.64 -10.37
C VAL A 334 13.22 -12.94 -9.54
N ILE A 335 13.16 -13.91 -8.64
CA ILE A 335 14.31 -14.31 -7.83
C ILE A 335 15.46 -14.86 -8.67
N SER A 336 15.17 -15.68 -9.68
CA SER A 336 16.22 -16.22 -10.56
C SER A 336 16.95 -15.11 -11.34
N LEU A 337 16.32 -13.95 -11.58
CA LEU A 337 16.96 -12.80 -12.21
C LEU A 337 17.95 -12.06 -11.29
N PHE A 338 17.73 -12.13 -9.97
CA PHE A 338 18.56 -11.45 -8.98
C PHE A 338 19.61 -12.36 -8.31
N SER A 339 19.61 -13.66 -8.62
CA SER A 339 20.55 -14.65 -8.05
C SER A 339 21.12 -15.59 -9.12
N PRO A 340 21.99 -15.10 -10.03
CA PRO A 340 22.51 -15.86 -11.17
C PRO A 340 23.32 -17.11 -10.79
N ASP A 341 23.84 -17.19 -9.57
CA ASP A 341 24.67 -18.32 -9.10
C ASP A 341 23.86 -19.53 -8.58
N ALA A 342 22.52 -19.47 -8.57
CA ALA A 342 21.69 -20.58 -8.12
C ALA A 342 21.60 -21.66 -9.23
N GLY A 343 22.46 -22.67 -9.16
CA GLY A 343 22.37 -23.86 -10.01
C GLY A 343 20.94 -24.40 -10.05
N GLY A 344 20.34 -24.48 -11.24
CA GLY A 344 18.93 -24.85 -11.44
C GLY A 344 18.04 -23.77 -12.09
N ALA A 345 18.58 -22.60 -12.44
CA ALA A 345 17.85 -21.53 -13.14
C ALA A 345 17.04 -22.02 -14.34
N TRP A 346 17.59 -22.94 -15.14
CA TRP A 346 16.88 -23.55 -16.29
C TRP A 346 15.63 -24.35 -15.91
N GLN A 347 15.65 -25.09 -14.79
CA GLN A 347 14.50 -25.89 -14.35
C GLN A 347 13.39 -25.00 -13.80
N VAL A 348 13.74 -23.98 -13.01
CA VAL A 348 12.80 -22.97 -12.50
C VAL A 348 12.16 -22.21 -13.67
N PHE A 349 12.97 -21.88 -14.66
CA PHE A 349 12.55 -21.23 -15.89
C PHE A 349 11.54 -22.08 -16.69
N LEU A 350 11.89 -23.33 -16.98
CA LEU A 350 11.04 -24.28 -17.70
C LEU A 350 9.68 -24.45 -16.99
N ILE A 351 9.71 -24.61 -15.67
CA ILE A 351 8.50 -24.78 -14.87
C ILE A 351 7.63 -23.51 -14.88
N ASN A 352 8.23 -22.33 -14.75
CA ASN A 352 7.50 -21.06 -14.85
C ASN A 352 6.87 -20.88 -16.25
N GLY A 353 7.61 -21.21 -17.30
CA GLY A 353 7.12 -21.21 -18.67
C GLY A 353 5.92 -22.14 -18.86
N ILE A 354 5.98 -23.36 -18.31
CA ILE A 354 4.86 -24.32 -18.31
C ILE A 354 3.65 -23.73 -17.55
N VAL A 355 3.88 -23.14 -16.36
CA VAL A 355 2.79 -22.51 -15.58
C VAL A 355 2.12 -21.38 -16.35
N PHE A 356 2.88 -20.47 -16.97
CA PHE A 356 2.31 -19.36 -17.73
C PHE A 356 1.66 -19.81 -19.04
N ALA A 357 2.23 -20.78 -19.75
CA ALA A 357 1.62 -21.36 -20.95
C ALA A 357 0.28 -22.05 -20.62
N CYS A 358 0.23 -22.81 -19.52
CA CYS A 358 -1.01 -23.43 -19.07
C CYS A 358 -2.05 -22.39 -18.63
N LEU A 359 -1.66 -21.32 -17.93
CA LEU A 359 -2.56 -20.23 -17.55
C LEU A 359 -3.08 -19.47 -18.78
N PHE A 360 -2.22 -19.23 -19.78
CA PHE A 360 -2.62 -18.66 -21.07
C PHE A 360 -3.67 -19.54 -21.76
N LEU A 361 -3.44 -20.86 -21.83
CA LEU A 361 -4.40 -21.80 -22.44
C LEU A 361 -5.72 -21.88 -21.66
N VAL A 362 -5.69 -21.74 -20.33
CA VAL A 362 -6.88 -21.82 -19.46
C VAL A 362 -7.72 -20.53 -19.51
N PHE A 363 -7.08 -19.36 -19.54
CA PHE A 363 -7.76 -18.06 -19.45
C PHE A 363 -7.87 -17.29 -20.76
N ARG A 364 -7.09 -17.67 -21.79
CA ARG A 364 -6.98 -16.96 -23.07
C ARG A 364 -6.75 -15.45 -22.91
N GLN A 365 -5.89 -15.07 -21.97
CA GLN A 365 -5.55 -13.66 -21.71
C GLN A 365 -4.10 -13.37 -22.12
N ASP A 366 -3.92 -12.31 -22.90
CA ASP A 366 -2.64 -11.93 -23.52
C ASP A 366 -1.54 -11.59 -22.50
N VAL A 367 -1.90 -11.20 -21.27
CA VAL A 367 -0.95 -10.97 -20.17
C VAL A 367 -0.11 -12.23 -19.87
N PHE A 368 -0.68 -13.43 -19.98
CA PHE A 368 0.07 -14.66 -19.74
C PHE A 368 0.97 -15.03 -20.93
N ALA A 369 0.58 -14.68 -22.16
CA ALA A 369 1.46 -14.79 -23.31
C ALA A 369 2.62 -13.79 -23.20
N TYR A 370 2.37 -12.57 -22.71
CA TYR A 370 3.40 -11.59 -22.43
C TYR A 370 4.37 -12.06 -21.34
N LEU A 371 3.90 -12.59 -20.21
CA LEU A 371 4.76 -13.16 -19.16
C LEU A 371 5.54 -14.40 -19.64
N LEU A 372 4.93 -15.24 -20.47
CA LEU A 372 5.61 -16.36 -21.14
C LEU A 372 6.70 -15.85 -22.08
N THR A 373 6.41 -14.84 -22.89
CA THR A 373 7.37 -14.25 -23.84
C THR A 373 8.50 -13.56 -23.10
N LEU A 374 8.18 -12.79 -22.05
CA LEU A 374 9.14 -12.14 -21.16
C LEU A 374 10.07 -13.19 -20.54
N SER A 375 9.51 -14.30 -20.06
CA SER A 375 10.31 -15.42 -19.58
C SER A 375 11.23 -15.93 -20.70
N LEU A 376 10.71 -16.29 -21.88
CA LEU A 376 11.51 -16.83 -23.00
C LEU A 376 12.59 -15.86 -23.52
N THR A 377 12.35 -14.56 -23.49
CA THR A 377 13.34 -13.54 -23.88
C THR A 377 14.48 -13.40 -22.87
N LEU A 378 14.21 -13.67 -21.59
CA LEU A 378 15.22 -13.60 -20.52
C LEU A 378 16.16 -14.81 -20.51
N THR A 379 15.90 -15.86 -21.32
CA THR A 379 16.82 -17.00 -21.53
C THR A 379 17.83 -16.83 -22.67
N GLY A 380 17.78 -15.71 -23.39
CA GLY A 380 18.68 -15.44 -24.52
C GLY A 380 20.04 -14.85 -24.15
N HIS A 381 20.36 -14.71 -22.85
CA HIS A 381 21.61 -14.12 -22.35
C HIS A 381 22.34 -15.06 -21.40
#